data_AF-A0A382RXD8-F1
#
_entry.id   AF-A0A382RXD8-F1
#
_cell.length_a   1.000
_cell.length_b   1.000
_cell.length_c   1.000
_cell.angle_alpha   90.00
_cell.angle_beta   90.00
_cell.angle_gamma   90.00
#
_symmetry.space_group_name_H-M   'P 1'
#
loop_
_entity.id
_entity.type
_entity.pdbx_description
1 polymer ?
#
loop_
_entity_poly.entity_id
_entity_poly.type
_entity_poly.pdbx_seq_one_letter_code
_entity_poly.pdbx_strand_id
1 'polypeptide(L)'
;MKKSDRYNYVRVPRSDDEGNRTYDVGGNKLPSVTTILARTKDQGFIRRWKAKVGESQAEAIKNLASKRGTSMHKFIEAYILGRGYEDLTSLGQQAKTMAHKVIEKGLTPIDEYY
;
A
#
# COMPACT_ATOMS: atom_id res chain seq x y z
N MET A 1 -14.18 -13.70 -7.54
CA MET A 1 -14.69 -12.43 -6.97
C MET A 1 -15.28 -11.60 -8.09
N LYS A 2 -16.45 -11.01 -7.89
CA LYS A 2 -17.19 -10.26 -8.93
C LYS A 2 -16.93 -8.76 -8.80
N LYS A 3 -16.82 -8.02 -9.91
CA LYS A 3 -16.79 -6.56 -9.87
C LYS A 3 -18.20 -6.00 -9.57
N SER A 4 -18.31 -5.08 -8.62
CA SER A 4 -19.54 -4.46 -8.16
C SER A 4 -19.57 -2.98 -8.54
N ASP A 5 -20.63 -2.55 -9.23
CA ASP A 5 -20.82 -1.16 -9.64
C ASP A 5 -21.73 -0.39 -8.66
N ARG A 6 -21.86 -0.88 -7.41
CA ARG A 6 -22.74 -0.31 -6.38
C ARG A 6 -22.39 1.14 -6.02
N TYR A 7 -21.13 1.54 -6.16
CA TYR A 7 -20.64 2.86 -5.77
C TYR A 7 -19.94 3.55 -6.93
N ASN A 8 -20.27 4.83 -7.15
CA ASN A 8 -19.60 5.66 -8.14
C ASN A 8 -18.35 6.33 -7.53
N TYR A 9 -17.20 5.70 -7.69
CA TYR A 9 -15.91 6.27 -7.27
C TYR A 9 -15.41 7.25 -8.34
N VAL A 10 -15.62 8.54 -8.09
CA VAL A 10 -15.12 9.60 -8.98
C VAL A 10 -13.60 9.66 -8.91
N ARG A 11 -12.94 9.70 -10.06
CA ARG A 11 -11.49 9.87 -10.13
C ARG A 11 -11.14 11.30 -9.75
N VAL A 12 -10.47 11.45 -8.62
CA VAL A 12 -9.97 12.74 -8.13
C VAL A 12 -8.51 12.93 -8.58
N PRO A 13 -8.14 14.09 -9.16
CA PRO A 13 -6.75 14.40 -9.45
C PRO A 13 -5.89 14.30 -8.18
N ARG A 14 -4.72 13.66 -8.31
CA ARG A 14 -3.74 13.52 -7.23
C ARG A 14 -2.54 14.40 -7.54
N SER A 15 -1.99 15.04 -6.52
CA SER A 15 -0.70 15.74 -6.59
C SER A 15 0.19 15.23 -5.47
N ASP A 16 1.46 14.96 -5.80
CA ASP A 16 2.48 14.64 -4.83
C ASP A 16 3.37 15.88 -4.68
N ASP A 17 3.29 16.54 -3.53
CA ASP A 17 4.09 17.73 -3.22
C ASP A 17 4.99 17.40 -2.02
N GLU A 18 6.31 17.40 -2.21
CA GLU A 18 7.32 17.06 -1.18
C GLU A 18 7.01 15.75 -0.41
N GLY A 19 6.44 14.75 -1.08
CA GLY A 19 6.06 13.48 -0.46
C GLY A 19 4.73 13.49 0.31
N ASN A 20 4.04 14.62 0.36
CA ASN A 20 2.66 14.72 0.83
C ASN A 20 1.70 14.55 -0.34
N ARG A 21 0.95 13.45 -0.32
CA ARG A 21 -0.09 13.20 -1.32
C ARG A 21 -1.35 14.00 -0.99
N THR A 22 -1.81 14.79 -1.94
CA THR A 22 -3.05 15.56 -1.87
C THR A 22 -4.00 15.20 -3.01
N TYR A 23 -5.28 15.45 -2.80
CA TYR A 23 -6.37 15.18 -3.73
C TYR A 23 -7.19 16.44 -3.95
N ASP A 24 -7.45 16.80 -5.20
CA ASP A 24 -8.26 17.97 -5.55
C ASP A 24 -9.74 17.61 -5.61
N VAL A 25 -10.46 17.84 -4.50
CA VAL A 25 -11.90 17.59 -4.40
C VAL A 25 -12.64 18.92 -4.49
N GLY A 26 -13.20 19.21 -5.67
CA GLY A 26 -14.01 20.41 -5.88
C GLY A 26 -13.23 21.71 -5.68
N GLY A 27 -11.96 21.76 -6.10
CA GLY A 27 -11.08 22.93 -5.94
C GLY A 27 -10.34 22.99 -4.61
N ASN A 28 -10.58 22.04 -3.71
CA ASN A 28 -9.89 21.96 -2.42
C ASN A 28 -8.81 20.88 -2.45
N LYS A 29 -7.58 21.25 -2.07
CA LYS A 29 -6.47 20.29 -1.89
C LYS A 29 -6.57 19.62 -0.52
N LEU A 30 -7.07 18.39 -0.49
CA LEU A 30 -7.22 17.60 0.73
C LEU A 30 -6.04 16.64 0.92
N PRO A 31 -5.49 16.50 2.14
CA PRO A 31 -4.41 15.56 2.41
C PRO A 31 -4.90 14.11 2.34
N SER A 32 -4.00 13.18 1.99
CA SER A 32 -4.29 11.76 2.04
C SER A 32 -4.58 11.27 3.47
N VAL A 33 -5.33 10.17 3.59
CA VAL A 33 -5.55 9.48 4.87
C VAL A 33 -4.21 9.19 5.57
N THR A 34 -3.21 8.71 4.82
CA THR A 34 -1.88 8.45 5.34
C THR A 34 -1.20 9.71 5.90
N THR A 35 -1.37 10.86 5.25
CA THR A 35 -0.84 12.15 5.70
C THR A 35 -1.48 12.58 7.02
N ILE A 36 -2.81 12.46 7.13
CA ILE A 36 -3.53 12.78 8.37
C ILE A 36 -3.02 11.89 9.50
N LEU A 37 -3.03 10.57 9.31
CA LEU A 37 -2.57 9.61 10.32
C LEU A 37 -1.09 9.81 10.69
N ALA A 38 -0.23 10.15 9.74
CA ALA A 38 1.18 10.40 10.02
C ALA A 38 1.40 11.63 10.92
N ARG A 39 0.56 12.66 10.77
CA ARG A 39 0.62 13.89 11.58
C ARG A 39 -0.01 13.74 12.95
N THR A 40 -0.95 12.83 13.13
CA THR A 40 -1.71 12.68 14.38
C THR A 40 -1.28 11.52 15.27
N LYS A 41 -0.52 10.54 14.75
CA LYS A 41 -0.07 9.38 15.53
C LYS A 41 1.13 9.69 16.44
N ASP A 42 1.27 8.94 17.53
CA ASP A 42 2.50 8.94 18.33
C ASP A 42 3.68 8.35 17.52
N GLN A 43 4.77 9.12 17.44
CA GLN A 43 6.01 8.75 16.75
C GLN A 43 7.12 8.35 17.75
N GLY A 44 6.83 8.23 19.05
CA GLY A 44 7.80 7.88 20.09
C GLY A 44 8.49 6.54 19.82
N PHE A 45 7.72 5.50 19.49
CA PHE A 45 8.28 4.18 19.20
C PHE A 45 9.20 4.17 17.98
N ILE A 46 8.75 4.75 16.86
CA ILE A 46 9.55 4.75 15.62
C ILE A 46 10.86 5.53 15.80
N ARG A 47 10.85 6.63 16.56
CA ARG A 47 12.06 7.39 16.90
C ARG A 47 13.06 6.56 17.71
N ARG A 48 12.59 5.86 18.75
CA ARG A 48 13.45 4.97 19.55
C ARG A 48 14.01 3.82 18.72
N TRP A 49 13.18 3.23 17.85
CA TRP A 49 13.63 2.15 16.95
C TRP A 49 14.68 2.66 15.96
N LYS A 50 14.47 3.82 15.33
CA LYS A 50 15.45 4.47 14.45
C LYS A 50 16.77 4.76 15.17
N ALA A 51 16.71 5.30 16.40
CA ALA A 51 17.90 5.54 17.21
C ALA A 51 18.66 4.24 17.55
N LYS A 52 17.94 3.14 17.80
CA LYS A 52 18.54 1.82 18.09
C LYS A 52 19.24 1.20 16.87
N VAL A 53 18.62 1.30 15.69
CA VAL A 53 19.11 0.66 14.46
C VAL A 53 20.08 1.56 13.67
N GLY A 54 20.01 2.88 13.88
CA GLY A 54 20.73 3.89 13.10
C GLY A 54 19.93 4.35 11.88
N GLU A 55 20.00 5.65 11.55
CA GLU A 55 19.13 6.27 10.55
C GLU A 55 19.30 5.67 9.15
N SER A 56 20.54 5.46 8.70
CA SER A 56 20.84 4.88 7.38
C SER A 56 20.29 3.45 7.24
N GLN A 57 20.50 2.61 8.25
CA GLN A 57 20.00 1.24 8.24
C GLN A 57 18.47 1.20 8.38
N ALA A 58 17.89 2.06 9.20
CA ALA A 58 16.44 2.18 9.33
C ALA A 58 15.79 2.59 8.01
N GLU A 59 16.39 3.52 7.27
CA GLU A 59 15.92 3.94 5.94
C GLU A 59 16.05 2.82 4.90
N ALA A 60 17.16 2.06 4.91
CA ALA A 60 17.33 0.89 4.06
C ALA A 60 16.26 -0.18 4.31
N ILE A 61 15.99 -0.49 5.58
CA ILE A 61 14.96 -1.46 5.99
C ILE A 61 13.57 -0.98 5.55
N LYS A 62 13.23 0.30 5.81
CA LYS A 62 11.96 0.90 5.39
C LYS A 62 11.77 0.81 3.88
N ASN A 63 12.79 1.14 3.10
CA ASN A 63 12.70 1.15 1.64
C ASN A 63 12.58 -0.26 1.07
N LEU A 64 13.29 -1.24 1.64
CA LEU A 64 13.14 -2.64 1.27
C LEU A 64 11.73 -3.17 1.60
N ALA A 65 11.23 -2.88 2.80
CA ALA A 65 9.87 -3.25 3.22
C ALA A 65 8.81 -2.62 2.31
N SER A 66 8.96 -1.33 1.97
CA SER A 66 8.07 -0.62 1.05
C SER A 66 8.05 -1.26 -0.34
N LYS A 67 9.21 -1.59 -0.91
CA LYS A 67 9.31 -2.27 -2.21
C LYS A 67 8.62 -3.63 -2.20
N ARG A 68 8.84 -4.44 -1.15
CA ARG A 68 8.20 -5.75 -0.99
C ARG A 68 6.68 -5.63 -0.87
N GLY A 69 6.19 -4.66 -0.09
CA GLY A 69 4.77 -4.37 0.03
C GLY A 69 4.13 -3.95 -1.30
N THR A 70 4.81 -3.10 -2.08
CA THR A 70 4.33 -2.70 -3.42
C THR A 70 4.24 -3.90 -4.37
N SER A 71 5.25 -4.77 -4.41
CA SER A 71 5.20 -5.98 -5.24
C SER A 71 4.06 -6.91 -4.80
N MET A 72 3.86 -7.09 -3.49
CA MET A 72 2.77 -7.92 -2.94
C MET A 72 1.39 -7.41 -3.38
N HIS A 73 1.15 -6.09 -3.34
CA HIS A 73 -0.13 -5.53 -3.79
C HIS A 73 -0.38 -5.77 -5.28
N LYS A 74 0.67 -5.77 -6.13
CA LYS A 74 0.52 -6.08 -7.57
C LYS A 74 0.07 -7.52 -7.79
N PHE A 75 0.60 -8.48 -7.02
CA PHE A 75 0.14 -9.88 -7.05
C PHE A 75 -1.32 -10.01 -6.65
N ILE A 76 -1.72 -9.35 -5.55
CA ILE A 76 -3.11 -9.39 -5.07
C ILE A 76 -4.05 -8.75 -6.11
N GLU A 77 -3.70 -7.57 -6.64
CA GLU A 77 -4.47 -6.89 -7.68
C GLU A 77 -4.60 -7.76 -8.94
N ALA A 78 -3.50 -8.41 -9.36
CA ALA A 78 -3.53 -9.31 -10.51
C ALA A 78 -4.48 -10.50 -10.31
N TYR A 79 -4.43 -11.13 -9.13
CA TYR A 79 -5.34 -12.20 -8.75
C TYR A 79 -6.81 -11.75 -8.79
N ILE A 80 -7.11 -10.59 -8.20
CA ILE A 80 -8.47 -10.03 -8.16
C ILE A 80 -9.02 -9.77 -9.58
N LEU A 81 -8.17 -9.23 -10.46
CA LEU A 81 -8.53 -8.93 -11.86
C LEU A 81 -8.48 -10.16 -12.79
N GLY A 82 -8.10 -11.33 -12.30
CA GLY A 82 -7.97 -12.55 -13.11
C GLY A 82 -6.83 -12.49 -14.15
N ARG A 83 -5.84 -11.63 -13.96
CA ARG A 83 -4.66 -11.51 -14.84
C ARG A 83 -3.46 -12.23 -14.25
N GLY A 84 -2.58 -12.75 -15.12
CA GLY A 84 -1.28 -13.27 -14.69
C GLY A 84 -0.33 -12.15 -14.27
N TYR A 85 0.38 -12.35 -13.16
CA TYR A 85 1.51 -11.51 -12.76
C TYR A 85 2.56 -12.38 -12.09
N GLU A 86 3.81 -12.25 -12.53
CA GLU A 86 4.94 -12.98 -11.98
C GLU A 86 6.13 -12.01 -11.85
N ASP A 87 6.85 -12.12 -10.73
CA ASP A 87 8.06 -11.36 -10.45
C ASP A 87 9.12 -12.34 -9.95
N LEU A 88 10.04 -12.69 -10.85
CA LEU A 88 11.07 -13.71 -10.61
C LEU A 88 12.23 -13.21 -9.75
N THR A 89 12.24 -11.94 -9.36
CA THR A 89 13.24 -11.41 -8.43
C THR A 89 13.10 -12.06 -7.05
N SER A 90 14.17 -12.09 -6.27
CA SER A 90 14.12 -12.62 -4.89
C SER A 90 13.08 -11.89 -4.02
N LEU A 91 12.94 -10.58 -4.22
CA LEU A 91 11.92 -9.76 -3.56
C LEU A 91 10.51 -10.13 -4.05
N GLY A 92 10.34 -10.31 -5.36
CA GLY A 92 9.09 -10.73 -5.98
C GLY A 92 8.59 -12.07 -5.45
N GLN A 93 9.47 -13.05 -5.33
CA GLN A 93 9.15 -14.36 -4.76
C GLN A 93 8.71 -14.26 -3.29
N GLN A 94 9.39 -13.44 -2.47
CA GLN A 94 8.93 -13.17 -1.09
C GLN A 94 7.56 -12.50 -1.06
N ALA A 95 7.35 -11.50 -1.92
CA ALA A 95 6.09 -10.78 -2.04
C ALA A 95 4.94 -11.68 -2.50
N LYS A 96 5.21 -12.62 -3.42
CA LYS A 96 4.26 -13.64 -3.89
C LYS A 96 3.80 -14.54 -2.75
N THR A 97 4.71 -15.03 -1.91
CA THR A 97 4.35 -15.84 -0.74
C THR A 97 3.46 -15.08 0.24
N MET A 98 3.76 -13.79 0.48
CA MET A 98 2.90 -12.94 1.31
C MET A 98 1.50 -12.74 0.68
N ALA A 99 1.46 -12.46 -0.63
CA ALA A 99 0.22 -12.29 -1.37
C ALA A 99 -0.65 -13.55 -1.34
N HIS A 100 -0.06 -14.73 -1.55
CA HIS A 100 -0.76 -16.01 -1.42
C HIS A 100 -1.43 -16.17 -0.06
N LYS A 101 -0.78 -15.73 1.03
CA LYS A 101 -1.39 -15.82 2.36
C LYS A 101 -2.63 -14.95 2.51
N VAL A 102 -2.57 -13.73 1.97
CA VAL A 102 -3.70 -12.80 1.96
C VAL A 102 -4.82 -13.33 1.07
N ILE A 103 -4.49 -13.90 -0.09
CA ILE A 103 -5.48 -14.50 -1.00
C ILE A 103 -6.17 -15.70 -0.34
N GLU A 104 -5.39 -16.61 0.24
CA GLU A 104 -5.89 -17.85 0.87
C GLU A 104 -6.83 -17.57 2.05
N LYS A 105 -6.47 -16.61 2.91
CA LYS A 105 -7.15 -16.39 4.20
C LYS A 105 -7.91 -15.08 4.32
N GLY A 106 -7.38 -14.02 3.70
CA GLY A 106 -7.92 -12.67 3.82
C GLY A 106 -9.03 -12.39 2.81
N LEU A 107 -8.97 -13.01 1.63
CA LEU A 107 -9.99 -12.84 0.59
C LEU A 107 -11.11 -13.88 0.64
N THR A 108 -10.99 -14.92 1.47
CA THR A 108 -12.02 -15.96 1.63
C THR A 108 -13.43 -15.42 1.90
N PRO A 109 -13.64 -14.40 2.77
CA PRO A 109 -14.98 -13.87 3.03
C PRO A 109 -15.41 -12.79 2.02
N ILE A 110 -14.68 -12.56 0.93
CA ILE A 110 -14.91 -11.46 0.01
C ILE A 110 -15.47 -11.96 -1.32
N ASP A 111 -16.75 -11.68 -1.55
CA ASP A 111 -17.45 -12.10 -2.77
C ASP A 111 -17.31 -11.09 -3.93
N GLU A 112 -17.16 -9.80 -3.60
CA GLU A 112 -17.16 -8.70 -4.56
C GLU A 112 -16.01 -7.69 -4.33
N TYR A 113 -15.55 -7.06 -5.41
CA TYR A 113 -14.64 -5.91 -5.39
C TYR A 113 -15.20 -4.76 -6.23
N TYR A 114 -14.69 -3.55 -6.05
CA TYR A 114 -15.13 -2.35 -6.77
C TYR A 114 -13.94 -1.61 -7.41
#